data_AF-A0A919XS77-F1
#
_entry.id   AF-A0A919XS77-F1
#
_cell.length_a   1.000
_cell.length_b   1.000
_cell.length_c   1.000
_cell.angle_alpha   90.00
_cell.angle_beta   90.00
_cell.angle_gamma   90.00
#
_symmetry.space_group_name_H-M   'P 1'
#
loop_
_entity.id
_entity.type
_entity.pdbx_description
1 polymer ?
#
loop_
_entity_poly.entity_id
_entity_poly.type
_entity_poly.pdbx_seq_one_letter_code
_entity_poly.pdbx_strand_id
1 'polypeptide(L)' 'MELQSLQERIEAARKKLHVLTEKHNGQLCHPYVIRQSVRLDKLINEYNQLCNNRKF' A
#
# COMPACT_ATOMS: atom_id res chain seq x y z
N MET A 1 -9.75 13.64 9.28
CA MET A 1 -10.41 12.32 9.17
C MET A 1 -9.96 11.59 7.91
N GLU A 2 -10.04 12.14 6.69
CA GLU A 2 -9.69 11.39 5.47
C GLU A 2 -8.24 10.87 5.36
N LEU A 3 -7.24 11.62 5.79
CA LEU A 3 -5.83 11.17 5.74
C LEU A 3 -5.52 10.02 6.70
N GLN A 4 -6.18 9.99 7.87
CA GLN A 4 -6.00 8.91 8.85
C GLN A 4 -6.55 7.60 8.30
N SER A 5 -7.75 7.63 7.72
CA SER A 5 -8.36 6.47 7.08
C SER A 5 -7.52 5.96 5.89
N LEU A 6 -6.82 6.85 5.18
CA LEU A 6 -5.94 6.44 4.10
C LEU A 6 -4.63 5.81 4.60
N GLN A 7 -4.05 6.33 5.68
CA GLN A 7 -2.90 5.71 6.36
C GLN A 7 -3.24 4.31 6.89
N GLU A 8 -4.40 4.13 7.50
CA GLU A 8 -4.87 2.82 7.96
C GLU A 8 -5.01 1.83 6.79
N ARG A 9 -5.52 2.28 5.64
CA ARG A 9 -5.61 1.47 4.41
C ARG A 9 -4.24 1.10 3.85
N ILE A 10 -3.28 2.03 3.88
CA ILE A 10 -1.87 1.78 3.49
C ILE A 10 -1.26 0.73 4.42
N GLU A 11 -1.43 0.87 5.73
CA GLU A 11 -0.86 -0.08 6.68
C GLU A 11 -1.49 -1.47 6.54
N ALA A 12 -2.81 -1.55 6.35
CA ALA A 12 -3.50 -2.82 6.09
C ALA A 12 -3.01 -3.49 4.79
N ALA A 13 -2.81 -2.71 3.72
CA ALA A 13 -2.25 -3.21 2.47
C ALA A 13 -0.79 -3.66 2.63
N ARG A 14 0.01 -2.95 3.44
CA ARG A 14 1.41 -3.29 3.75
C ARG A 14 1.51 -4.58 4.55
N LYS A 15 0.67 -4.77 5.58
CA LYS A 15 0.56 -6.03 6.33
C LYS A 15 0.16 -7.20 5.41
N LYS A 16 -0.81 -6.99 4.51
CA LYS A 16 -1.18 -8.00 3.50
C LYS A 16 -0.02 -8.36 2.57
N LEU A 17 0.72 -7.37 2.06
CA LEU A 17 1.88 -7.61 1.22
C LEU A 17 2.94 -8.44 1.95
N HIS A 18 3.22 -8.12 3.21
CA HIS A 18 4.19 -8.84 4.04
C HIS A 18 3.78 -10.31 4.22
N VAL A 19 2.55 -10.57 4.66
CA VAL A 19 2.02 -11.94 4.84
C VAL A 19 2.07 -12.73 3.52
N LEU A 20 1.75 -12.11 2.40
CA LEU A 20 1.84 -12.78 1.09
C LEU A 20 3.28 -13.07 0.71
N THR A 21 4.19 -12.15 0.99
CA THR A 21 5.61 -12.33 0.71
C THR A 21 6.17 -13.47 1.55
N GLU A 22 5.86 -13.53 2.85
CA GLU A 22 6.23 -14.63 3.74
C GLU A 22 5.62 -15.97 3.30
N LYS A 23 4.33 -15.97 2.94
CA LYS A 23 3.63 -17.18 2.46
C LYS A 23 4.21 -17.73 1.15
N HIS A 24 4.82 -16.88 0.34
CA HIS A 24 5.49 -17.24 -0.90
C HIS A 24 7.02 -17.34 -0.74
N ASN A 25 7.53 -17.63 0.46
CA ASN A 25 8.97 -17.81 0.73
C ASN A 25 9.86 -16.59 0.32
N GLY A 26 9.33 -15.37 0.45
CA GLY A 26 10.04 -14.16 0.05
C GLY A 26 9.99 -13.87 -1.46
N GLN A 27 9.23 -14.65 -2.23
CA GLN A 27 9.19 -14.53 -3.69
C GLN A 27 8.30 -13.35 -4.12
N LEU A 28 8.94 -12.19 -4.27
CA LEU A 28 8.30 -10.94 -4.70
C LEU A 28 7.72 -11.00 -6.13
N CYS A 29 8.20 -11.93 -6.96
CA CYS A 29 7.70 -12.15 -8.32
C CYS A 29 6.36 -12.88 -8.40
N HIS A 30 5.75 -13.27 -7.28
CA HIS A 30 4.45 -13.92 -7.33
C HIS A 30 3.39 -12.91 -7.81
N PRO A 31 2.55 -13.24 -8.82
CA PRO A 31 1.60 -12.31 -9.41
C PRO A 31 0.61 -11.71 -8.39
N TYR A 32 0.35 -12.42 -7.29
CA TYR A 32 -0.49 -11.93 -6.21
C TYR A 32 0.24 -10.92 -5.29
N VAL A 33 1.55 -11.06 -5.08
CA VAL A 33 2.39 -10.09 -4.37
C VAL A 33 2.54 -8.82 -5.21
N ILE A 34 2.79 -8.97 -6.52
CA ILE A 34 2.87 -7.85 -7.46
C ILE A 34 1.55 -7.07 -7.49
N ARG A 35 0.39 -7.75 -7.61
CA ARG A 35 -0.92 -7.09 -7.57
C ARG A 35 -1.15 -6.33 -6.27
N GLN A 36 -0.72 -6.87 -5.13
CA GLN A 36 -0.82 -6.14 -3.87
C GLN A 36 0.17 -4.97 -3.77
N SER A 37 1.37 -5.11 -4.33
CA SER A 37 2.34 -4.02 -4.39
C SER A 37 1.78 -2.84 -5.18
N VAL A 38 1.20 -3.09 -6.36
CA VAL A 38 0.54 -2.04 -7.16
C VAL A 38 -0.63 -1.39 -6.42
N ARG A 39 -1.39 -2.16 -5.63
CA ARG A 39 -2.49 -1.62 -4.83
C ARG A 39 -1.99 -0.74 -3.68
N LEU A 40 -0.92 -1.16 -3.01
CA LEU A 40 -0.25 -0.38 -1.97
C LEU A 40 0.33 0.92 -2.55
N ASP A 41 0.99 0.84 -3.70
CA ASP A 41 1.58 1.98 -4.39
C ASP A 41 0.54 3.04 -4.76
N LYS A 42 -0.61 2.62 -5.29
CA LYS A 42 -1.74 3.54 -5.57
C LYS A 42 -2.24 4.26 -4.32
N LEU A 43 -2.34 3.57 -3.18
CA LEU A 43 -2.78 4.17 -1.91
C LEU A 43 -1.75 5.17 -1.38
N ILE A 44 -0.45 4.86 -1.52
CA ILE A 44 0.65 5.77 -1.16
C ILE A 44 0.62 7.01 -2.07
N ASN A 45 0.42 6.82 -3.37
CA ASN A 45 0.34 7.92 -4.32
C ASN A 45 -0.87 8.83 -4.04
N GLU A 46 -2.03 8.26 -3.71
CA GLU A 46 -3.22 9.01 -3.28
C GLU A 46 -2.95 9.80 -2.00
N TYR A 47 -2.24 9.21 -1.03
CA TYR A 47 -1.84 9.90 0.20
C TYR A 47 -0.88 11.05 -0.08
N ASN A 48 0.13 10.82 -0.92
CA ASN A 48 1.08 11.85 -1.32
C ASN A 48 0.39 12.99 -2.06
N GLN A 49 -0.56 12.68 -2.95
CA GLN A 49 -1.36 13.70 -3.63
C GLN A 49 -2.18 14.53 -2.66
N LEU A 50 -2.91 13.91 -1.72
CA LEU A 50 -3.69 14.64 -0.71
C LEU A 50 -2.81 15.49 0.21
N CYS A 51 -1.61 15.00 0.54
CA CYS A 51 -0.65 15.73 1.37
C CYS A 51 -0.02 16.90 0.61
N ASN A 52 0.25 16.72 -0.69
CA ASN A 52 0.81 17.76 -1.56
C ASN A 52 -0.25 18.82 -1.93
N ASN A 53 -1.51 18.42 -2.09
CA ASN A 53 -2.61 19.33 -2.41
C ASN A 53 -3.05 20.21 -1.21
N ARG A 54 -2.54 19.92 0.00
CA ARG A 54 -2.71 20.75 1.20
C ARG A 54 -1.61 21.79 1.41
N LYS A 55 -0.59 21.84 0.52
CA LYS A 55 0.52 22.80 0.59
C LYS A 55 0.26 24.11 -0.16
N PHE A 56 -0.98 24.37 -0.59
CA PHE A 56 -1.39 25.61 -1.25
C PHE A 56 -2.53 26.26 -0.49
#